data_AF-A0A9D0CF98-F1
#
_entry.id   AF-A0A9D0CF98-F1
#
_cell.length_a   1.000
_cell.length_b   1.000
_cell.length_c   1.000
_cell.angle_alpha   90.00
_cell.angle_beta   90.00
_cell.angle_gamma   90.00
#
_symmetry.space_group_name_H-M   'P 1'
#
loop_
_entity.id
_entity.type
_entity.pdbx_description
1 polymer ?
#
loop_
_entity_poly.entity_id
_entity_poly.type
_entity_poly.pdbx_seq_one_letter_code
_entity_poly.pdbx_strand_id
1 'polypeptide(L)'
;MYDIGLNIHLHSYEYGKGKQIELEKYCKSITYYKRSKSPINLLSSKPFIVKSRSDAKLVKNLIKDDYPILFEGLHTTFPLNDFDFQNRLI
;
A
#
# COMPACT_ATOMS: atom_id res chain seq x y z
N MET A 1 -20.33 0.85 -12.88
CA MET A 1 -20.01 -0.42 -12.21
C MET A 1 -19.73 -0.16 -10.72
N TYR A 2 -20.72 0.42 -10.02
CA TYR A 2 -20.79 0.56 -8.55
C TYR A 2 -21.78 -0.46 -7.96
N ASP A 3 -22.00 -1.57 -8.68
CA ASP A 3 -23.23 -2.37 -8.58
C ASP A 3 -23.08 -3.59 -7.66
N ILE A 4 -21.95 -3.70 -6.96
CA ILE A 4 -21.63 -4.85 -6.09
C ILE A 4 -21.51 -4.45 -4.61
N GLY A 5 -21.84 -3.19 -4.25
CA GLY A 5 -21.79 -2.71 -2.86
C GLY A 5 -20.39 -2.64 -2.23
N LEU A 6 -19.33 -2.90 -2.99
CA LEU A 6 -17.95 -2.92 -2.50
C LEU A 6 -17.26 -1.56 -2.70
N ASN A 7 -16.61 -1.05 -1.65
CA ASN A 7 -15.76 0.14 -1.72
C ASN A 7 -14.29 -0.27 -1.65
N ILE A 8 -13.52 0.08 -2.69
CA ILE A 8 -12.08 -0.22 -2.76
C ILE A 8 -11.27 1.03 -2.40
N HIS A 9 -10.43 0.92 -1.38
CA HIS A 9 -9.42 1.92 -1.02
C HIS A 9 -8.05 1.43 -1.51
N LEU A 10 -7.57 1.99 -2.62
CA LEU A 10 -6.33 1.54 -3.25
C LEU A 10 -5.11 2.29 -2.70
N HIS A 11 -4.15 1.54 -2.19
CA HIS A 11 -2.85 2.03 -1.76
C HIS A 11 -1.77 1.51 -2.70
N SER A 12 -1.08 2.41 -3.42
CA SER A 12 -0.11 2.00 -4.45
C SER A 12 1.16 2.82 -4.43
N TYR A 13 2.29 2.22 -4.84
CA TYR A 13 3.56 2.92 -4.98
C TYR A 13 3.73 3.42 -6.42
N GLU A 14 3.92 4.73 -6.57
CA GLU A 14 4.18 5.36 -7.87
C GLU A 14 5.68 5.30 -8.22
N TYR A 15 5.98 4.89 -9.45
CA TYR A 15 7.35 4.77 -9.95
C TYR A 15 7.54 5.36 -11.37
N GLY A 16 6.83 6.47 -11.66
CA GLY A 16 7.04 7.26 -12.88
C GLY A 16 6.05 7.00 -14.01
N LYS A 17 5.01 6.20 -13.77
CA LYS A 17 3.91 5.95 -14.73
C LYS A 17 2.75 6.94 -14.62
N GLY A 18 2.82 7.90 -13.68
CA GLY A 18 1.74 8.83 -13.39
C GLY A 18 0.54 8.16 -12.70
N LYS A 19 -0.40 8.99 -12.25
CA LYS A 19 -1.69 8.55 -11.72
C LYS A 19 -2.55 7.96 -12.84
N GLN A 20 -3.19 6.83 -12.60
CA GLN A 20 -4.08 6.20 -13.56
C GLN A 20 -5.52 6.66 -13.30
N ILE A 21 -6.03 7.56 -14.15
CA ILE A 21 -7.39 8.11 -14.03
C ILE A 21 -8.47 7.01 -14.10
N GLU A 22 -8.21 5.95 -14.86
CA GLU A 22 -9.15 4.85 -15.05
C GLU A 22 -9.49 4.13 -13.73
N LEU A 23 -8.54 4.12 -12.78
CA LEU A 23 -8.75 3.49 -11.48
C LEU A 23 -9.79 4.23 -10.62
N GLU A 24 -10.03 5.51 -10.89
CA GLU A 24 -11.03 6.32 -10.18
C GLU A 24 -12.46 5.82 -10.45
N LYS A 25 -12.66 5.05 -11.53
CA LYS A 25 -13.94 4.40 -11.83
C LYS A 25 -14.24 3.20 -10.92
N TYR A 26 -13.20 2.60 -10.31
CA TYR A 26 -13.29 1.36 -9.53
C TYR A 26 -13.02 1.58 -8.03
N CYS A 27 -12.24 2.61 -7.68
CA CYS A 27 -11.79 2.84 -6.31
C CYS A 27 -12.53 4.02 -5.68
N LYS A 28 -12.98 3.85 -4.44
CA LYS A 28 -13.53 4.93 -3.62
C LYS A 28 -12.48 6.00 -3.30
N SER A 29 -11.24 5.56 -3.10
CA SER A 29 -10.08 6.46 -2.92
C SER A 29 -8.81 5.79 -3.42
N ILE A 30 -7.86 6.59 -3.91
CA ILE A 30 -6.54 6.11 -4.33
C ILE A 30 -5.47 6.97 -3.66
N THR A 31 -4.55 6.32 -2.95
CA THR A 31 -3.39 6.99 -2.33
C THR A 31 -2.10 6.45 -2.93
N TYR A 32 -1.28 7.36 -3.47
CA TYR A 32 0.01 7.05 -4.05
C TYR A 32 1.16 7.39 -3.09
N TYR A 33 2.11 6.47 -2.96
CA TYR A 33 3.33 6.62 -2.17
C TYR A 33 4.56 6.63 -3.07
N LYS A 34 5.62 7.32 -2.65
CA LYS A 34 6.87 7.33 -3.42
C LYS A 34 7.73 6.14 -3.04
N ARG A 35 8.28 5.45 -4.05
CA ARG A 35 9.33 4.45 -3.81
C ARG A 35 10.63 5.14 -3.41
N SER A 36 11.25 4.69 -2.34
CA SER A 36 12.58 5.16 -1.94
C SER A 36 13.64 4.63 -2.92
N LYS A 37 14.41 5.56 -3.49
CA LYS A 37 15.57 5.26 -4.35
C LYS A 37 16.89 5.23 -3.56
N SER A 38 16.83 5.35 -2.23
CA SER A 38 18.04 5.42 -1.42
C SER A 38 18.83 4.11 -1.51
N PRO A 39 20.14 4.16 -1.84
CA PRO A 39 21.00 2.98 -1.86
C PRO A 39 21.10 2.29 -0.49
N ILE A 40 20.84 3.01 0.61
CA ILE A 40 20.86 2.45 1.97
C ILE A 40 19.87 1.30 2.15
N ASN A 41 18.81 1.24 1.32
CA ASN A 41 17.85 0.16 1.34
C ASN A 41 18.45 -1.19 0.93
N LEU A 42 19.60 -1.21 0.24
CA LEU A 42 20.34 -2.44 -0.11
C LEU A 42 21.05 -3.06 1.10
N LEU A 43 21.32 -2.27 2.15
CA LEU A 43 21.95 -2.73 3.39
C LEU A 43 20.92 -3.30 4.38
N SER A 44 19.64 -3.33 4.02
CA SER A 44 18.59 -3.86 4.88
C SER A 44 18.58 -5.39 4.87
N SER A 45 18.26 -5.99 6.01
CA SER A 45 17.95 -7.42 6.11
C SER A 45 16.63 -7.80 5.40
N LYS A 46 15.77 -6.83 5.09
CA LYS A 46 14.53 -7.03 4.32
C LYS A 46 14.83 -6.97 2.82
N PRO A 47 14.16 -7.76 1.97
CA PRO A 47 14.35 -7.69 0.52
C PRO A 47 14.12 -6.27 0.00
N PHE A 48 14.98 -5.82 -0.92
CA PHE A 48 14.92 -4.46 -1.47
C PHE A 48 13.54 -4.11 -2.07
N ILE A 49 12.83 -5.09 -2.63
CA ILE A 49 11.49 -4.90 -3.19
C ILE A 49 10.47 -4.44 -2.12
N VAL A 50 10.63 -4.91 -0.88
CA VAL A 50 9.84 -4.54 0.30
C VAL A 50 10.39 -3.24 0.90
N LYS A 51 11.70 -3.19 1.16
CA LYS A 51 12.31 -2.05 1.87
C LYS A 51 12.23 -0.74 1.10
N SER A 52 12.35 -0.77 -0.23
CA SER A 52 12.17 0.43 -1.05
C SER A 52 10.73 0.97 -1.04
N ARG A 53 9.77 0.21 -0.51
CA ARG A 53 8.33 0.51 -0.41
C ARG A 53 7.89 0.53 1.06
N SER A 54 8.64 1.24 1.88
CA SER A 54 8.41 1.33 3.33
C SER A 54 7.96 2.73 3.79
N ASP A 55 7.03 3.35 3.07
CA ASP A 55 6.58 4.71 3.39
C ASP A 55 5.71 4.70 4.66
N ALA A 56 6.14 5.41 5.71
CA ALA A 56 5.41 5.49 6.97
C ALA A 56 3.99 6.09 6.81
N LYS A 57 3.74 6.85 5.75
CA LYS A 57 2.40 7.36 5.44
C LYS A 57 1.44 6.24 5.05
N LEU A 58 1.92 5.13 4.48
CA LEU A 58 1.06 3.98 4.15
C LEU A 58 0.39 3.48 5.43
N VAL A 59 1.21 3.14 6.41
CA VAL A 59 0.74 2.61 7.69
C VAL A 59 -0.17 3.61 8.40
N LYS A 60 0.22 4.89 8.46
CA LYS A 60 -0.61 5.94 9.05
C LYS A 60 -1.98 6.07 8.40
N ASN A 61 -2.16 5.65 7.14
CA ASN A 61 -3.47 5.63 6.51
C ASN A 61 -4.21 4.32 6.78
N LEU A 62 -3.52 3.17 6.75
CA LEU A 62 -4.13 1.87 7.04
C LEU A 62 -4.73 1.80 8.46
N ILE A 63 -4.13 2.49 9.44
CA ILE A 63 -4.63 2.49 10.83
C ILE A 63 -5.79 3.49 11.09
N LYS A 64 -6.27 4.23 10.08
CA LYS A 64 -7.37 5.22 10.27
C LYS A 64 -8.76 4.60 10.26
N ASP A 65 -8.85 3.36 9.80
CA ASP A 65 -10.05 2.56 9.71
C ASP A 65 -9.71 1.13 10.10
N ASP A 66 -10.72 0.25 10.05
CA ASP A 66 -10.63 -1.18 10.36
C ASP A 66 -11.07 -2.06 9.17
N TYR A 67 -11.03 -1.55 7.94
CA TYR A 67 -11.42 -2.33 6.74
C TYR A 67 -10.47 -3.50 6.48
N PRO A 68 -10.95 -4.62 5.89
CA PRO A 68 -10.07 -5.73 5.52
C PRO A 68 -8.99 -5.28 4.53
N ILE A 69 -7.77 -5.80 4.66
CA ILE A 69 -6.62 -5.43 3.82
C ILE A 69 -6.19 -6.63 2.98
N LEU A 70 -6.16 -6.47 1.66
CA LEU A 70 -5.54 -7.42 0.75
C LEU A 70 -4.15 -6.93 0.32
N PHE A 71 -3.12 -7.71 0.60
CA PHE A 71 -1.75 -7.44 0.14
C PHE A 71 -1.48 -8.12 -1.20
N GLU A 72 -1.27 -7.34 -2.27
CA GLU A 72 -0.91 -7.87 -3.59
C GLU A 72 0.60 -8.13 -3.64
N GLY A 73 0.99 -9.38 -3.38
CA GLY A 73 2.38 -9.85 -3.45
C GLY A 73 3.34 -9.25 -2.41
N LEU A 74 4.60 -9.71 -2.42
CA LEU A 74 5.60 -9.36 -1.38
C LEU A 74 5.92 -7.86 -1.31
N HIS A 75 5.75 -7.11 -2.40
CA HIS A 75 6.15 -5.70 -2.45
C HIS A 75 5.20 -4.77 -1.70
N THR A 76 4.06 -5.29 -1.21
CA THR A 76 3.08 -4.56 -0.40
C THR A 76 3.14 -4.93 1.07
N THR A 77 3.88 -5.99 1.45
CA THR A 77 3.85 -6.57 2.80
C THR A 77 4.72 -5.86 3.83
N PHE A 78 5.33 -4.71 3.50
CA PHE A 78 6.10 -3.93 4.46
C PHE A 78 5.36 -3.68 5.79
N PRO A 79 4.06 -3.32 5.80
CA PRO A 79 3.33 -3.07 7.04
C PRO A 79 3.20 -4.29 7.96
N LEU A 80 3.18 -5.51 7.42
CA LEU A 80 3.01 -6.75 8.22
C LEU A 80 4.15 -6.99 9.20
N ASN A 81 5.34 -6.46 8.89
CA ASN A 81 6.53 -6.73 9.67
C ASN A 81 6.72 -5.78 10.85
N ASP A 82 6.13 -4.59 10.76
CA ASP A 82 6.42 -3.47 11.67
C ASP A 82 5.16 -3.01 12.42
N PHE A 83 3.98 -3.54 12.10
CA PHE A 83 2.70 -3.14 12.69
C PHE A 83 1.79 -4.32 12.98
N ASP A 84 1.20 -4.29 14.17
CA ASP A 84 0.14 -5.20 14.59
C ASP A 84 -1.21 -4.59 14.18
N PHE A 85 -1.87 -5.21 13.20
CA PHE A 85 -3.21 -4.86 12.78
C PHE A 85 -4.21 -5.64 13.64
N GLN A 86 -4.34 -5.28 14.92
CA GLN A 86 -5.21 -6.00 15.85
C GLN A 86 -6.66 -6.04 15.36
N ASN A 87 -7.24 -7.24 15.35
CA ASN A 87 -8.63 -7.53 14.97
C ASN A 87 -9.02 -7.26 13.51
N ARG A 88 -8.05 -7.13 12.60
CA ARG A 88 -8.31 -6.91 11.19
C ARG A 88 -8.17 -8.19 10.37
N LEU A 89 -9.07 -8.40 9.42
CA LEU A 89 -8.93 -9.45 8.41
C LEU A 89 -7.87 -9.04 7.37
N ILE A 90 -6.87 -9.91 7.18
CA ILE A 90 -5.76 -9.77 6.22
C ILE A 90 -5.73 -10.98 5.29
#